data_AF-A0A1I1HLP7-F1
#
_entry.id   AF-A0A1I1HLP7-F1
#
_cell.length_a   1.000
_cell.length_b   1.000
_cell.length_c   1.000
_cell.angle_alpha   90.00
_cell.angle_beta   90.00
_cell.angle_gamma   90.00
#
_symmetry.space_group_name_H-M   'P 1'
#
loop_
_entity.id
_entity.type
_entity.pdbx_description
1 polymer ?
#
loop_
_entity_poly.entity_id
_entity_poly.type
_entity_poly.pdbx_seq_one_letter_code
_entity_poly.pdbx_strand_id
1 'polypeptide(L)'
;MVPHDGTSRSPRPSRRRLLATSGAGIAAVLAGCGGLRAQTLSRPETEAEETETHLVYRDDGDRLATVSLLERFRDEPRTPYGIRLHVWHREGTRFEEVRYELRPIGVGRPPEFSLTRPGGSSWEPIRFSAGEDPETTVLAVSDLGFRSRGSVTFDLLVEPRDEDPFDLRLDVDATLESERTLGPTYALEGSLVHTLPGTDDLD
;
A
#
# COMPACT_ATOMS: atom_id res chain seq x y z
N MET A 1 3.61 65.80 -36.07
CA MET A 1 3.31 64.82 -37.13
C MET A 1 3.57 63.44 -36.54
N VAL A 2 2.47 62.73 -36.27
CA VAL A 2 2.19 61.30 -36.06
C VAL A 2 3.25 60.35 -35.42
N PRO A 3 2.84 59.44 -34.51
CA PRO A 3 3.67 58.68 -33.56
C PRO A 3 3.85 57.18 -33.94
N HIS A 4 4.66 56.44 -33.18
CA HIS A 4 4.59 54.96 -32.95
C HIS A 4 5.45 54.67 -31.69
N ASP A 5 4.96 54.21 -30.53
CA ASP A 5 4.16 53.05 -30.11
C ASP A 5 5.00 51.83 -29.69
N GLY A 6 4.69 51.36 -28.48
CA GLY A 6 4.75 49.98 -27.97
C GLY A 6 6.03 49.14 -28.03
N THR A 7 6.59 48.77 -26.87
CA THR A 7 6.28 47.50 -26.18
C THR A 7 7.42 46.99 -25.26
N SER A 8 7.01 46.65 -24.03
CA SER A 8 7.38 45.46 -23.24
C SER A 8 8.84 45.03 -23.10
N ARG A 9 9.38 45.18 -21.88
CA ARG A 9 10.27 44.17 -21.28
C ARG A 9 9.84 43.89 -19.85
N SER A 10 8.98 42.88 -19.68
CA SER A 10 8.75 42.24 -18.40
C SER A 10 10.07 41.69 -17.82
N PRO A 11 10.32 41.80 -16.51
CA PRO A 11 11.42 41.08 -15.88
C PRO A 11 11.16 39.57 -16.01
N ARG A 12 12.10 38.84 -16.59
CA ARG A 12 12.04 37.37 -16.68
C ARG A 12 12.09 36.81 -15.25
N PRO A 13 11.09 36.03 -14.80
CA PRO A 13 11.19 35.36 -13.52
C PRO A 13 12.31 34.32 -13.56
N SER A 14 13.23 34.47 -12.60
CA SER A 14 14.37 33.60 -12.34
C SER A 14 13.93 32.15 -12.20
N ARG A 15 14.43 31.29 -13.10
CA ARG A 15 14.37 29.82 -12.97
C ARG A 15 15.47 29.37 -12.02
N ARG A 16 15.29 29.52 -10.72
CA ARG A 16 16.05 28.81 -9.68
C ARG A 16 15.61 29.27 -8.29
N ARG A 17 14.78 28.44 -7.64
CA ARG A 17 14.89 28.04 -6.23
C ARG A 17 13.70 27.12 -5.92
N LEU A 18 13.87 25.85 -6.26
CA LEU A 18 13.14 24.78 -5.57
C LEU A 18 13.82 24.65 -4.22
N LEU A 19 13.14 25.12 -3.17
CA LEU A 19 13.49 24.79 -1.80
C LEU A 19 12.97 23.38 -1.55
N ALA A 20 13.92 22.50 -1.25
CA ALA A 20 13.66 21.17 -0.73
C ALA A 20 13.09 21.29 0.69
N THR A 21 11.95 20.65 0.91
CA THR A 21 11.45 20.37 2.26
C THR A 21 11.12 18.89 2.28
N SER A 22 11.99 18.11 2.91
CA SER A 22 11.85 16.68 3.13
C SER A 22 10.78 16.45 4.20
N GLY A 23 9.75 15.68 3.85
CA GLY A 23 8.72 15.17 4.75
C GLY A 23 7.82 14.27 3.92
N ALA A 24 7.95 12.95 4.12
CA ALA A 24 7.20 11.95 3.38
C ALA A 24 5.69 12.19 3.57
N GLY A 25 5.02 12.41 2.45
CA GLY A 25 3.61 12.70 2.32
C GLY A 25 3.41 13.04 0.86
N ILE A 26 3.05 12.04 0.05
CA ILE A 26 2.82 12.24 -1.38
C ILE A 26 1.51 13.04 -1.52
N ALA A 27 1.63 14.36 -1.55
CA ALA A 27 0.54 15.22 -1.98
C ALA A 27 0.38 15.03 -3.50
N ALA A 28 -0.66 14.32 -3.92
CA ALA A 28 -1.08 14.28 -5.32
C ALA A 28 -1.55 15.70 -5.74
N VAL A 29 -0.63 16.50 -6.28
CA VAL A 29 -0.95 17.83 -6.83
C VAL A 29 -1.57 17.64 -8.21
N LEU A 30 -2.89 17.49 -8.26
CA LEU A 30 -3.65 17.55 -9.51
C LEU A 30 -3.68 19.01 -9.99
N ALA A 31 -2.83 19.32 -10.96
CA ALA A 31 -2.89 20.57 -11.70
C ALA A 31 -4.22 20.63 -12.47
N GLY A 32 -5.13 21.47 -11.96
CA GLY A 32 -6.36 22.02 -12.56
C GLY A 32 -6.92 21.38 -13.82
N CYS A 33 -8.10 20.75 -13.69
CA CYS A 33 -9.34 21.08 -14.42
C CYS A 33 -10.45 20.08 -14.03
N GLY A 34 -11.46 20.53 -13.26
CA GLY A 34 -12.78 19.91 -13.18
C GLY A 34 -12.92 18.56 -12.45
N GLY A 35 -13.18 18.60 -11.15
CA GLY A 35 -14.23 17.75 -10.55
C GLY A 35 -13.90 16.35 -10.05
N LEU A 36 -12.65 15.89 -10.00
CA LEU A 36 -12.32 14.64 -9.31
C LEU A 36 -12.26 14.89 -7.79
N ARG A 37 -13.22 14.35 -7.05
CA ARG A 37 -13.20 14.35 -5.58
C ARG A 37 -12.13 13.35 -5.13
N ALA A 38 -11.01 13.85 -4.62
CA ALA A 38 -10.02 13.02 -3.93
C ALA A 38 -10.33 13.00 -2.43
N GLN A 39 -10.28 11.82 -1.82
CA GLN A 39 -10.47 11.65 -0.38
C GLN A 39 -9.37 10.76 0.18
N THR A 40 -8.79 11.16 1.31
CA THR A 40 -7.86 10.30 2.05
C THR A 40 -8.60 9.64 3.22
N LEU A 41 -8.50 8.33 3.31
CA LEU A 41 -9.03 7.51 4.40
C LEU A 41 -7.83 6.90 5.16
N SER A 42 -7.38 7.61 6.19
CA SER A 42 -6.18 7.26 6.99
C SER A 42 -6.46 6.70 8.38
N ARG A 43 -7.74 6.48 8.71
CA ARG A 43 -8.19 5.93 9.99
C ARG A 43 -9.14 4.75 9.76
N PRO A 44 -8.66 3.67 9.13
CA PRO A 44 -9.45 2.45 9.03
C PRO A 44 -9.76 1.91 10.43
N GLU A 45 -10.83 1.14 10.52
CA GLU A 45 -11.08 0.31 11.71
C GLU A 45 -10.19 -0.94 11.64
N THR A 46 -9.57 -1.31 12.75
CA THR A 46 -8.80 -2.55 12.85
C THR A 46 -9.67 -3.64 13.45
N GLU A 47 -9.85 -4.74 12.72
CA GLU A 47 -10.52 -5.96 13.18
C GLU A 47 -9.44 -7.05 13.28
N ALA A 48 -9.21 -7.61 14.47
CA ALA A 48 -8.17 -8.61 14.72
C ALA A 48 -8.77 -9.91 15.24
N GLU A 49 -8.36 -11.01 14.64
CA GLU A 49 -8.65 -12.38 15.05
C GLU A 49 -7.33 -13.12 15.32
N GLU A 50 -7.43 -14.38 15.75
CA GLU A 50 -6.25 -15.16 16.12
C GLU A 50 -5.24 -15.29 14.96
N THR A 51 -5.72 -15.58 13.74
CA THR A 51 -4.88 -15.88 12.57
C THR A 51 -5.02 -14.85 11.44
N GLU A 52 -5.74 -13.76 11.70
CA GLU A 52 -5.95 -12.72 10.71
C GLU A 52 -6.12 -11.33 11.33
N THR A 53 -5.72 -10.30 10.61
CA THR A 53 -5.96 -8.91 11.01
C THR A 53 -6.31 -8.08 9.79
N HIS A 54 -7.29 -7.21 9.95
CA HIS A 54 -7.92 -6.44 8.88
C HIS A 54 -7.88 -4.95 9.16
N LEU A 55 -7.61 -4.16 8.13
CA LEU A 55 -7.91 -2.74 8.05
C LEU A 55 -9.18 -2.56 7.21
N VAL A 56 -10.24 -2.04 7.81
CA VAL A 56 -11.54 -1.84 7.17
C VAL A 56 -11.76 -0.35 6.92
N TYR A 57 -11.81 0.01 5.63
CA TYR A 57 -12.05 1.37 5.17
C TYR A 57 -13.54 1.55 4.87
N ARG A 58 -14.12 2.64 5.35
CA ARG A 58 -15.53 3.00 5.13
C ARG A 58 -15.67 4.37 4.47
N ASP A 59 -16.67 4.49 3.61
CA ASP A 59 -17.12 5.75 3.01
C ASP A 59 -18.63 5.87 3.25
N ASP A 60 -19.06 6.98 3.84
CA ASP A 60 -20.44 7.20 4.30
C ASP A 60 -21.04 6.06 5.15
N GLY A 61 -20.18 5.37 5.91
CA GLY A 61 -20.58 4.25 6.79
C GLY A 61 -20.61 2.88 6.11
N ASP A 62 -20.54 2.83 4.78
CA ASP A 62 -20.47 1.58 4.02
C ASP A 62 -19.03 1.11 3.87
N ARG A 63 -18.82 -0.22 3.89
CA ARG A 63 -17.50 -0.81 3.65
C ARG A 63 -17.05 -0.54 2.21
N LEU A 64 -15.95 0.19 2.07
CA LEU A 64 -15.35 0.56 0.80
C LEU A 64 -14.26 -0.42 0.40
N ALA A 65 -13.35 -0.75 1.32
CA ALA A 65 -12.23 -1.64 1.08
C ALA A 65 -11.79 -2.34 2.36
N THR A 66 -11.11 -3.47 2.19
CA THR A 66 -10.49 -4.21 3.28
C THR A 66 -9.10 -4.63 2.87
N VAL A 67 -8.11 -4.36 3.72
CA VAL A 67 -6.77 -4.92 3.60
C VAL A 67 -6.60 -5.92 4.73
N SER A 68 -6.16 -7.14 4.42
CA SER A 68 -6.03 -8.22 5.39
C SER A 68 -4.61 -8.80 5.36
N LEU A 69 -4.11 -9.17 6.53
CA LEU A 69 -3.01 -10.10 6.72
C LEU A 69 -3.59 -11.39 7.30
N LEU A 70 -3.34 -12.54 6.67
CA LEU A 70 -3.82 -13.85 7.11
C LEU A 70 -2.66 -14.85 7.21
N GLU A 71 -2.66 -15.69 8.24
CA GLU A 71 -1.79 -16.86 8.31
C GLU A 71 -2.35 -18.00 7.43
N ARG A 72 -1.49 -18.76 6.73
CA ARG A 72 -1.93 -19.73 5.70
C ARG A 72 -1.71 -21.21 6.03
N PHE A 73 -1.12 -21.59 7.17
CA PHE A 73 -0.76 -22.99 7.44
C PHE A 73 -0.81 -23.35 8.94
N ARG A 74 -1.91 -23.98 9.38
CA ARG A 74 -2.01 -24.61 10.72
C ARG A 74 -1.70 -26.12 10.74
N ASP A 75 -1.63 -26.79 9.58
CA ASP A 75 -1.69 -28.26 9.52
C ASP A 75 -0.40 -29.00 9.10
N GLU A 76 0.71 -28.32 8.79
CA GLU A 76 2.01 -28.97 8.54
C GLU A 76 3.18 -28.11 9.06
N PRO A 77 4.09 -28.64 9.89
CA PRO A 77 5.20 -27.87 10.41
C PRO A 77 6.31 -27.84 9.35
N ARG A 78 6.81 -26.64 9.09
CA ARG A 78 8.25 -26.30 8.97
C ARG A 78 8.34 -24.91 8.40
N THR A 79 8.94 -24.00 9.17
CA THR A 79 9.61 -22.83 8.62
C THR A 79 10.27 -23.16 7.27
N PRO A 80 9.98 -22.43 6.18
CA PRO A 80 9.13 -21.23 6.14
C PRO A 80 7.62 -21.52 6.19
N TYR A 81 6.87 -20.73 6.96
CA TYR A 81 5.39 -20.71 6.90
C TYR A 81 4.91 -19.61 5.96
N GLY A 82 3.64 -19.68 5.54
CA GLY A 82 3.08 -18.68 4.65
C GLY A 82 2.11 -17.72 5.31
N ILE A 83 2.15 -16.48 4.86
CA ILE A 83 1.15 -15.44 5.12
C ILE A 83 0.55 -14.97 3.81
N ARG A 84 -0.64 -14.37 3.89
CA ARG A 84 -1.33 -13.77 2.75
C ARG A 84 -1.67 -12.32 3.04
N LEU A 85 -1.22 -11.44 2.15
CA LEU A 85 -1.77 -10.10 2.03
C LEU A 85 -2.95 -10.17 1.06
N HIS A 86 -4.09 -9.65 1.48
CA HIS A 86 -5.31 -9.65 0.67
C HIS A 86 -5.92 -8.27 0.68
N VAL A 87 -6.30 -7.78 -0.50
CA VAL A 87 -7.11 -6.57 -0.64
C VAL A 87 -8.41 -6.89 -1.33
N TRP A 88 -9.48 -6.35 -0.78
CA TRP A 88 -10.82 -6.38 -1.34
C TRP A 88 -11.36 -4.95 -1.43
N HIS A 89 -12.23 -4.71 -2.40
CA HIS A 89 -12.95 -3.45 -2.52
C HIS A 89 -14.39 -3.66 -2.98
N ARG A 90 -15.24 -2.68 -2.70
CA ARG A 90 -16.65 -2.66 -3.11
C ARG A 90 -16.79 -2.64 -4.62
N GLU A 91 -17.86 -3.25 -5.13
CA GLU A 91 -18.26 -3.13 -6.53
C GLU A 91 -18.36 -1.67 -7.01
N GLY A 92 -18.00 -1.42 -8.27
CA GLY A 92 -17.96 -0.08 -8.86
C GLY A 92 -16.76 0.76 -8.42
N THR A 93 -15.76 0.13 -7.81
CA THR A 93 -14.43 0.67 -7.56
C THR A 93 -13.38 -0.29 -8.10
N ARG A 94 -12.12 0.15 -8.15
CA ARG A 94 -10.97 -0.65 -8.58
C ARG A 94 -9.70 -0.13 -7.93
N PHE A 95 -8.77 -1.00 -7.56
CA PHE A 95 -7.45 -0.57 -7.09
C PHE A 95 -6.54 -0.24 -8.27
N GLU A 96 -5.95 0.96 -8.28
CA GLU A 96 -4.92 1.30 -9.26
C GLU A 96 -3.54 0.87 -8.74
N GLU A 97 -3.25 1.20 -7.49
CA GLU A 97 -1.96 0.94 -6.84
C GLU A 97 -2.17 0.37 -5.45
N VAL A 98 -1.26 -0.51 -5.04
CA VAL A 98 -1.12 -0.95 -3.66
C VAL A 98 0.35 -1.08 -3.29
N ARG A 99 0.70 -0.58 -2.11
CA ARG A 99 2.00 -0.70 -1.48
C ARG A 99 1.82 -1.22 -0.06
N TYR A 100 2.64 -2.18 0.30
CA TYR A 100 2.79 -2.72 1.63
C TYR A 100 4.23 -2.52 2.10
N GLU A 101 4.41 -2.08 3.33
CA GLU A 101 5.69 -2.14 4.03
C GLU A 101 5.56 -3.10 5.21
N LEU A 102 6.37 -4.16 5.17
CA LEU A 102 6.43 -5.21 6.17
C LEU A 102 7.63 -4.91 7.08
N ARG A 103 7.37 -4.58 8.34
CA ARG A 103 8.41 -4.27 9.33
C ARG A 103 8.28 -5.16 10.56
N PRO A 104 9.19 -6.13 10.75
CA PRO A 104 9.34 -6.85 12.01
C PRO A 104 9.68 -5.89 13.15
N ILE A 105 9.08 -6.09 14.33
CA ILE A 105 9.28 -5.24 15.52
C ILE A 105 9.87 -6.09 16.63
N GLY A 106 10.88 -5.54 17.32
CA GLY A 106 11.40 -6.13 18.56
C GLY A 106 12.23 -7.40 18.36
N VAL A 107 12.62 -7.72 17.12
CA VAL A 107 13.42 -8.90 16.78
C VAL A 107 14.90 -8.61 16.81
N GLY A 108 15.70 -9.59 17.25
CA GLY A 108 17.16 -9.51 17.19
C GLY A 108 17.68 -9.79 15.78
N ARG A 109 17.04 -10.72 15.06
CA ARG A 109 17.32 -11.04 13.66
C ARG A 109 16.01 -11.00 12.86
N PRO A 110 15.86 -10.08 11.90
CA PRO A 110 14.62 -9.98 11.14
C PRO A 110 14.38 -11.25 10.30
N PRO A 111 13.11 -11.71 10.19
CA PRO A 111 12.72 -12.78 9.28
C PRO A 111 13.03 -12.41 7.82
N GLU A 112 13.18 -13.43 6.98
CA GLU A 112 13.23 -13.23 5.54
C GLU A 112 11.84 -13.43 4.93
N PHE A 113 11.43 -12.49 4.07
CA PHE A 113 10.19 -12.57 3.31
C PHE A 113 10.49 -12.95 1.86
N SER A 114 9.78 -13.95 1.34
CA SER A 114 9.85 -14.38 -0.05
C SER A 114 8.49 -14.29 -0.70
N LEU A 115 8.37 -13.55 -1.80
CA LEU A 115 7.13 -13.47 -2.57
C LEU A 115 6.91 -14.78 -3.34
N THR A 116 5.80 -15.47 -3.06
CA THR A 116 5.36 -16.59 -3.89
C THR A 116 4.88 -16.06 -5.23
N ARG A 117 5.30 -16.70 -6.33
CA ARG A 117 4.87 -16.31 -7.68
C ARG A 117 3.33 -16.24 -7.72
N PRO A 118 2.75 -15.06 -7.97
CA PRO A 118 1.30 -14.96 -8.02
C PRO A 118 0.73 -15.72 -9.23
N GLY A 119 -0.38 -16.43 -9.03
CA GLY A 119 -1.01 -17.23 -10.10
C GLY A 119 -1.66 -16.40 -11.21
N GLY A 120 -2.07 -17.07 -12.29
CA GLY A 120 -2.80 -16.47 -13.44
C GLY A 120 -1.88 -15.98 -14.58
N SER A 121 -2.43 -15.12 -15.45
CA SER A 121 -1.70 -14.51 -16.58
C SER A 121 -0.64 -13.49 -16.13
N SER A 122 0.08 -12.88 -17.08
CA SER A 122 1.11 -11.87 -16.81
C SER A 122 0.62 -10.78 -15.85
N TRP A 123 1.43 -10.48 -14.85
CA TRP A 123 1.27 -9.34 -13.96
C TRP A 123 2.06 -8.17 -14.51
N GLU A 124 1.57 -6.96 -14.27
CA GLU A 124 2.42 -5.78 -14.28
C GLU A 124 3.59 -5.97 -13.30
N PRO A 125 4.73 -5.27 -13.48
CA PRO A 125 5.89 -5.45 -12.64
C PRO A 125 5.57 -5.28 -11.15
N ILE A 126 5.68 -6.37 -10.38
CA ILE A 126 5.60 -6.34 -8.93
C ILE A 126 6.98 -5.96 -8.39
N ARG A 127 7.04 -4.86 -7.65
CA ARG A 127 8.25 -4.48 -6.93
C ARG A 127 8.28 -5.20 -5.60
N PHE A 128 9.34 -5.97 -5.37
CA PHE A 128 9.63 -6.60 -4.09
C PHE A 128 11.08 -6.28 -3.73
N SER A 129 11.30 -5.45 -2.70
CA SER A 129 12.62 -4.90 -2.38
C SER A 129 12.73 -4.53 -0.91
N ALA A 130 13.97 -4.37 -0.41
CA ALA A 130 14.19 -3.68 0.86
C ALA A 130 13.64 -2.23 0.83
N GLY A 131 13.20 -1.75 1.99
CA GLY A 131 12.79 -0.37 2.23
C GLY A 131 13.97 0.56 2.47
N GLU A 132 13.69 1.80 2.88
CA GLU A 132 14.74 2.74 3.32
C GLU A 132 15.41 2.27 4.60
N ASP A 133 14.61 1.70 5.51
CA ASP A 133 15.08 0.92 6.64
C ASP A 133 15.39 -0.52 6.16
N PRO A 134 16.58 -1.06 6.45
CA PRO A 134 17.02 -2.34 5.90
C PRO A 134 16.25 -3.55 6.43
N GLU A 135 15.50 -3.41 7.53
CA GLU A 135 14.66 -4.46 8.11
C GLU A 135 13.24 -4.42 7.53
N THR A 136 12.89 -3.36 6.80
CA THR A 136 11.60 -3.21 6.14
C THR A 136 11.62 -3.86 4.75
N THR A 137 10.63 -4.69 4.46
CA THR A 137 10.38 -5.24 3.12
C THR A 137 9.22 -4.50 2.46
N VAL A 138 9.39 -4.07 1.22
CA VAL A 138 8.38 -3.35 0.44
C VAL A 138 7.85 -4.25 -0.67
N LEU A 139 6.53 -4.45 -0.69
CA LEU A 139 5.80 -5.04 -1.81
C LEU A 139 4.91 -3.97 -2.44
N ALA A 140 5.10 -3.66 -3.72
CA ALA A 140 4.32 -2.64 -4.40
C ALA A 140 3.92 -3.07 -5.81
N VAL A 141 2.69 -2.74 -6.20
CA VAL A 141 2.18 -2.89 -7.55
C VAL A 141 1.57 -1.56 -7.96
N SER A 142 2.21 -0.88 -8.91
CA SER A 142 1.82 0.46 -9.36
C SER A 142 0.71 0.48 -10.41
N ASP A 143 0.37 -0.69 -10.97
CA ASP A 143 -0.80 -0.88 -11.83
C ASP A 143 -1.32 -2.31 -11.66
N LEU A 144 -2.47 -2.46 -11.02
CA LEU A 144 -3.13 -3.76 -10.84
C LEU A 144 -3.90 -4.22 -12.09
N GLY A 145 -4.03 -3.36 -13.10
CA GLY A 145 -4.65 -3.66 -14.38
C GLY A 145 -6.04 -4.28 -14.24
N PHE A 146 -6.29 -5.35 -15.00
CA PHE A 146 -7.58 -6.07 -14.96
C PHE A 146 -7.83 -6.81 -13.64
N ARG A 147 -6.80 -7.00 -12.80
CA ARG A 147 -6.92 -7.69 -11.49
C ARG A 147 -7.40 -6.76 -10.39
N SER A 148 -7.55 -5.48 -10.70
CA SER A 148 -8.10 -4.46 -9.82
C SER A 148 -9.56 -4.64 -9.44
N ARG A 149 -10.27 -5.67 -9.95
CA ARG A 149 -11.68 -5.95 -9.66
C ARG A 149 -11.88 -7.09 -8.67
N GLY A 150 -12.67 -6.81 -7.63
CA GLY A 150 -13.01 -7.75 -6.57
C GLY A 150 -11.93 -7.82 -5.51
N SER A 151 -10.92 -8.66 -5.74
CA SER A 151 -9.85 -8.90 -4.76
C SER A 151 -8.52 -9.29 -5.38
N VAL A 152 -7.44 -8.91 -4.71
CA VAL A 152 -6.06 -9.25 -5.06
C VAL A 152 -5.40 -9.91 -3.87
N THR A 153 -4.59 -10.93 -4.11
CA THR A 153 -3.84 -11.63 -3.06
C THR A 153 -2.36 -11.70 -3.41
N PHE A 154 -1.53 -11.56 -2.40
CA PHE A 154 -0.09 -11.81 -2.45
C PHE A 154 0.25 -12.79 -1.34
N ASP A 155 0.72 -13.97 -1.72
CA ASP A 155 1.19 -14.97 -0.77
C ASP A 155 2.69 -14.79 -0.55
N LEU A 156 3.12 -14.70 0.71
CA LEU A 156 4.52 -14.62 1.09
C LEU A 156 4.88 -15.84 1.91
N LEU A 157 6.11 -16.32 1.74
CA LEU A 157 6.77 -17.22 2.66
C LEU A 157 7.57 -16.37 3.65
N VAL A 158 7.47 -16.73 4.92
CA VAL A 158 8.19 -16.12 6.04
C VAL A 158 9.15 -17.15 6.59
N GLU A 159 10.43 -16.80 6.63
CA GLU A 159 11.48 -17.59 7.26
C GLU A 159 11.95 -16.84 8.53
N PRO A 160 11.36 -17.12 9.71
CA PRO A 160 11.84 -16.59 10.98
C PRO A 160 13.30 -16.97 11.22
N ARG A 161 14.01 -16.08 11.91
CA ARG A 161 15.41 -16.30 12.31
C ARG A 161 15.57 -16.60 13.79
N ASP A 162 14.53 -16.37 14.58
CA ASP A 162 14.48 -16.53 16.04
C ASP A 162 13.30 -17.46 16.43
N GLU A 163 13.42 -18.14 17.56
CA GLU A 163 12.43 -19.10 18.08
C GLU A 163 11.16 -18.39 18.59
N ASP A 164 11.34 -17.21 19.19
CA ASP A 164 10.26 -16.41 19.73
C ASP A 164 9.34 -15.83 18.63
N PRO A 165 8.02 -15.76 18.88
CA PRO A 165 7.11 -14.95 18.07
C PRO A 165 7.56 -13.50 17.96
N PHE A 166 7.14 -12.86 16.88
CA PHE A 166 7.45 -11.46 16.65
C PHE A 166 6.27 -10.69 16.11
N ASP A 167 6.22 -9.41 16.45
CA ASP A 167 5.22 -8.50 15.90
C ASP A 167 5.64 -8.05 14.51
N LEU A 168 4.76 -8.25 13.52
CA LEU A 168 4.89 -7.68 12.20
C LEU A 168 3.98 -6.46 12.08
N ARG A 169 4.58 -5.29 11.89
CA ARG A 169 3.83 -4.11 11.44
C ARG A 169 3.70 -4.15 9.92
N LEU A 170 2.47 -3.96 9.45
CA LEU A 170 2.14 -3.78 8.05
C LEU A 170 1.63 -2.36 7.85
N ASP A 171 2.40 -1.52 7.17
CA ASP A 171 1.93 -0.23 6.68
C ASP A 171 1.39 -0.40 5.26
N VAL A 172 0.27 0.27 4.97
CA VAL A 172 -0.47 0.15 3.72
C VAL A 172 -0.72 1.52 3.15
N ASP A 173 -0.36 1.69 1.88
CA ASP A 173 -0.74 2.80 1.03
C ASP A 173 -1.38 2.26 -0.24
N ALA A 174 -2.61 2.65 -0.55
CA ALA A 174 -3.30 2.20 -1.75
C ALA A 174 -4.11 3.31 -2.40
N THR A 175 -4.26 3.24 -3.72
CA THR A 175 -5.15 4.12 -4.49
C THR A 175 -6.31 3.31 -5.03
N LEU A 176 -7.52 3.71 -4.66
CA LEU A 176 -8.77 3.12 -5.14
C LEU A 176 -9.55 4.15 -5.95
N GLU A 177 -9.93 3.81 -7.17
CA GLU A 177 -10.74 4.65 -8.04
C GLU A 177 -12.17 4.15 -8.16
N SER A 178 -13.13 5.06 -8.24
CA SER A 178 -14.47 4.71 -8.68
C SER A 178 -14.50 4.46 -10.19
N GLU A 179 -15.20 3.42 -10.62
CA GLU A 179 -15.42 3.13 -12.04
C GLU A 179 -16.49 4.05 -12.69
N ARG A 180 -17.08 4.98 -11.92
CA ARG A 180 -18.05 5.95 -12.42
C ARG A 180 -17.31 7.13 -13.07
N THR A 181 -17.84 7.66 -14.18
CA THR A 181 -17.24 8.76 -14.97
C THR A 181 -16.87 10.02 -14.17
N LEU A 182 -17.52 10.26 -13.03
CA LEU A 182 -17.25 11.37 -12.10
C LEU A 182 -17.15 10.90 -10.65
N GLY A 183 -16.75 9.64 -10.46
CA GLY A 183 -16.59 9.08 -9.13
C GLY A 183 -15.32 9.59 -8.43
N PRO A 184 -15.26 9.47 -7.10
CA PRO A 184 -14.09 9.88 -6.34
C PRO A 184 -12.91 8.92 -6.53
N THR A 185 -11.73 9.43 -6.20
CA THR A 185 -10.50 8.65 -5.97
C THR A 185 -10.22 8.66 -4.47
N TYR A 186 -9.87 7.51 -3.92
CA TYR A 186 -9.57 7.33 -2.51
C TYR A 186 -8.10 6.96 -2.34
N ALA A 187 -7.39 7.73 -1.53
CA ALA A 187 -6.10 7.33 -0.96
C ALA A 187 -6.40 6.60 0.35
N LEU A 188 -6.01 5.33 0.44
CA LEU A 188 -6.19 4.49 1.62
C LEU A 188 -4.85 4.38 2.33
N GLU A 189 -4.81 4.78 3.59
CA GLU A 189 -3.62 4.74 4.42
C GLU A 189 -3.95 4.04 5.73
N GLY A 190 -3.06 3.18 6.22
CA GLY A 190 -3.26 2.55 7.52
C GLY A 190 -2.13 1.63 7.91
N SER A 191 -2.14 1.26 9.18
CA SER A 191 -1.16 0.34 9.75
C SER A 191 -1.87 -0.68 10.61
N LEU A 192 -1.48 -1.95 10.50
CA LEU A 192 -1.81 -2.99 11.47
C LEU A 192 -0.54 -3.56 12.10
N VAL A 193 -0.70 -4.19 13.26
CA VAL A 193 0.33 -5.03 13.88
C VAL A 193 -0.29 -6.40 14.08
N HIS A 194 0.43 -7.44 13.70
CA HIS A 194 0.02 -8.82 13.86
C HIS A 194 1.20 -9.65 14.36
N THR A 195 1.00 -10.43 15.41
CA THR A 195 2.04 -11.30 15.95
C THR A 195 2.12 -12.55 15.09
N LEU A 196 3.31 -12.84 14.57
CA LEU A 196 3.60 -14.02 13.77
C LEU A 196 4.48 -15.00 14.56
N PRO A 197 4.38 -16.31 14.28
CA PRO A 197 5.17 -17.31 14.98
C PRO A 197 6.67 -17.20 14.65
N GLY A 198 7.51 -17.60 15.62
CA GLY A 198 8.94 -17.81 15.43
C GLY A 198 9.23 -19.16 14.76
N THR A 199 10.40 -19.75 15.01
CA THR A 199 10.75 -21.07 14.43
C THR A 199 10.07 -22.26 15.09
N ASP A 200 9.67 -22.16 16.36
CA ASP A 200 9.25 -23.32 17.18
C ASP A 200 7.80 -23.28 17.67
N ASP A 201 7.09 -22.16 17.51
CA ASP A 201 5.74 -21.95 18.06
C ASP A 201 4.60 -22.60 17.23
N LEU A 202 4.88 -23.72 16.56
CA LEU A 202 3.91 -24.46 15.75
C LEU A 202 3.70 -25.89 16.31
N ASP A 203 3.26 -25.98 17.57
CA ASP A 203 2.79 -27.21 18.24
C ASP A 203 1.35 -27.60 17.87
#